data_AF-A0A511MMA7-F1
#
_entry.id   AF-A0A511MMA7-F1
#
_cell.length_a   1.000
_cell.length_b   1.000
_cell.length_c   1.000
_cell.angle_alpha   90.00
_cell.angle_beta   90.00
_cell.angle_gamma   90.00
#
_symmetry.space_group_name_H-M   'P 1'
#
loop_
_entity.id
_entity.type
_entity.pdbx_description
1 polymer ?
#
loop_
_entity_poly.entity_id
_entity_poly.type
_entity_poly.pdbx_seq_one_letter_code
_entity_poly.pdbx_strand_id
1 'polypeptide(L)'
;MTRRTTLTLTEREERTLATLSDRKGAEWLLFESLAAHLGYELTPDASEATVIRVLMSIGAQVLIDEALDQGYRQLAAVWPEIHDEAEAEKRRRRYADEVDQVMPG
;
A
#
# COMPACT_ATOMS: atom_id res chain seq x y z
N MET A 1 17.20 -5.01 17.70
CA MET A 1 18.48 -4.31 17.42
C MET A 1 18.15 -3.14 16.50
N THR A 2 18.48 -1.90 16.85
CA THR A 2 18.07 -0.71 16.09
C THR A 2 19.22 -0.24 15.20
N ARG A 3 18.99 -0.09 13.90
CA ARG A 3 19.95 0.49 12.95
C ARG A 3 19.63 1.96 12.73
N ARG A 4 20.64 2.82 12.75
CA ARG A 4 20.52 4.24 12.38
C ARG A 4 20.86 4.42 10.90
N THR A 5 19.98 5.09 10.18
CA THR A 5 20.16 5.45 8.76
C THR A 5 19.91 6.94 8.62
N THR A 6 20.82 7.64 7.94
CA THR A 6 20.62 9.03 7.51
C THR A 6 20.24 9.01 6.04
N LEU A 7 19.21 9.75 5.68
CA LEU A 7 18.71 9.87 4.31
C LEU A 7 18.82 11.33 3.88
N THR A 8 19.34 11.57 2.69
CA THR A 8 19.26 12.87 2.02
C THR A 8 18.24 12.71 0.91
N LEU A 9 17.22 13.55 0.91
CA LEU A 9 16.14 13.49 -0.05
C LEU A 9 16.50 14.29 -1.31
N THR A 10 16.03 13.78 -2.44
CA THR A 10 15.97 14.53 -3.69
C THR A 10 14.81 15.51 -3.66
N GLU A 11 14.85 16.54 -4.49
CA GLU A 11 13.75 17.52 -4.62
C GLU A 11 12.39 16.86 -4.93
N ARG A 12 12.40 15.74 -5.65
CA ARG A 12 11.17 14.98 -5.94
C ARG A 12 10.62 14.32 -4.67
N GLU A 13 11.47 13.74 -3.84
CA GLU A 13 11.08 13.09 -2.59
C GLU A 13 10.60 14.12 -1.58
N GLU A 14 11.29 15.26 -1.47
CA GLU A 14 10.85 16.39 -0.63
C GLU A 14 9.47 16.89 -1.04
N ARG A 15 9.22 17.08 -2.35
CA ARG A 15 7.87 17.45 -2.83
C ARG A 15 6.81 16.40 -2.51
N THR A 16 7.18 15.13 -2.55
CA THR A 16 6.27 14.03 -2.19
C THR A 16 5.95 14.06 -0.69
N LEU A 17 6.92 14.36 0.17
CA LEU A 17 6.64 14.52 1.60
C LEU A 17 5.87 15.80 1.90
N ALA A 18 6.08 16.86 1.11
CA ALA A 18 5.36 18.12 1.26
C ALA A 18 3.85 17.97 1.04
N THR A 19 3.39 17.03 0.22
CA THR A 19 1.94 16.77 0.08
C THR A 19 1.31 16.21 1.36
N LEU A 20 2.12 15.65 2.26
CA LEU A 20 1.69 15.12 3.56
C LEU A 20 2.01 16.08 4.71
N SER A 21 2.43 17.32 4.41
CA SER A 21 2.79 18.31 5.43
C SER A 21 1.55 18.92 6.11
N ASP A 22 0.43 19.07 5.40
CA ASP A 22 -0.84 19.46 5.99
C ASP A 22 -1.51 18.24 6.66
N ARG A 23 -1.29 18.11 7.97
CA ARG A 23 -1.82 17.01 8.80
C ARG A 23 -3.35 17.03 8.97
N LYS A 24 -4.05 17.98 8.35
CA LYS A 24 -5.52 18.05 8.34
C LYS A 24 -6.09 17.98 6.92
N GLY A 25 -5.23 17.96 5.91
CA GLY A 25 -5.60 17.83 4.50
C GLY A 25 -6.14 16.44 4.18
N ALA A 26 -6.82 16.34 3.05
CA ALA A 26 -7.39 15.07 2.58
C ALA A 26 -6.29 14.02 2.32
N GLU A 27 -5.14 14.45 1.81
CA GLU A 27 -3.97 13.62 1.55
C GLU A 27 -3.46 12.96 2.83
N TRP A 28 -3.43 13.71 3.94
CA TRP A 28 -3.02 13.19 5.23
C TRP A 28 -4.02 12.17 5.77
N LEU A 29 -5.32 12.46 5.71
CA LEU A 29 -6.36 11.55 6.19
C LEU A 29 -6.36 10.22 5.42
N LEU A 30 -6.17 10.27 4.10
CA LEU A 30 -6.01 9.08 3.26
C LEU A 30 -4.76 8.30 3.65
N PHE A 31 -3.64 9.00 3.84
CA PHE A 31 -2.39 8.37 4.27
C PHE A 31 -2.51 7.74 5.66
N GLU A 32 -3.18 8.39 6.61
CA GLU A 32 -3.47 7.88 7.94
C GLU A 32 -4.33 6.61 7.89
N SER A 33 -5.37 6.59 7.06
CA SER A 33 -6.19 5.40 6.85
C SER A 33 -5.38 4.22 6.28
N LEU A 34 -4.50 4.48 5.30
CA LEU A 34 -3.63 3.45 4.73
C LEU A 34 -2.61 2.95 5.74
N ALA A 35 -2.04 3.87 6.53
CA ALA A 35 -1.11 3.53 7.60
C ALA A 35 -1.77 2.61 8.64
N ALA A 36 -3.00 2.93 9.06
CA ALA A 36 -3.77 2.12 10.00
C ALA A 36 -4.04 0.71 9.47
N HIS A 37 -4.34 0.58 8.17
CA HIS A 37 -4.50 -0.73 7.53
C HIS A 37 -3.23 -1.59 7.60
N LEU A 38 -2.06 -0.95 7.57
CA LEU A 38 -0.76 -1.58 7.74
C LEU A 38 -0.33 -1.75 9.21
N GLY A 39 -1.20 -1.40 10.17
CA GLY A 39 -0.93 -1.51 11.60
C GLY A 39 -0.08 -0.36 12.17
N TYR A 40 0.03 0.76 11.47
CA TYR A 40 0.69 1.97 11.97
C TYR A 40 -0.35 2.96 12.51
N GLU A 41 -0.16 3.39 13.76
CA GLU A 41 -0.88 4.52 14.33
C GLU A 41 -0.10 5.81 14.02
N LEU A 42 -0.67 6.66 13.17
CA LEU A 42 -0.13 7.98 12.89
C LEU A 42 -0.85 9.01 13.75
N THR A 43 -0.07 9.81 14.46
CA THR A 43 -0.57 10.96 15.22
C THR A 43 -0.21 12.25 14.49
N PRO A 44 -0.87 13.39 14.77
CA PRO A 44 -0.53 14.68 14.16
C PRO A 44 0.92 15.14 14.40
N ASP A 45 1.55 14.65 15.47
CA ASP A 45 2.94 14.88 15.85
C ASP A 45 3.90 13.79 15.33
N ALA A 46 3.44 12.90 14.44
CA ALA A 46 4.28 11.87 13.85
C ALA A 46 5.51 12.47 13.18
N SER A 47 6.68 11.95 13.57
CA SER A 47 7.95 12.37 12.97
C SER A 47 7.97 12.08 11.47
N GLU A 48 8.72 12.88 10.73
CA GLU A 48 8.94 12.64 9.29
C GLU A 48 9.55 11.26 9.02
N ALA A 49 10.42 10.77 9.92
CA ALA A 49 10.94 9.41 9.84
C ALA A 49 9.84 8.34 9.97
N THR A 50 8.77 8.59 10.73
CA THR A 50 7.61 7.70 10.80
C THR A 50 6.85 7.72 9.49
N VAL A 51 6.60 8.90 8.91
CA VAL A 51 5.95 9.06 7.60
C VAL A 51 6.71 8.28 6.53
N ILE A 52 8.04 8.44 6.46
CA ILE A 52 8.89 7.73 5.50
C ILE A 52 8.81 6.21 5.70
N ARG A 53 8.83 5.71 6.94
CA ARG A 53 8.70 4.27 7.21
C ARG A 53 7.37 3.70 6.71
N VAL A 54 6.27 4.43 6.93
CA VAL A 54 4.96 4.01 6.43
C VAL A 54 4.94 4.00 4.90
N LEU A 55 5.46 5.05 4.25
CA LEU A 55 5.58 5.09 2.79
C LEU A 55 6.42 3.93 2.25
N MET A 56 7.52 3.58 2.92
CA MET A 56 8.33 2.40 2.57
C MET A 56 7.54 1.10 2.71
N SER A 57 6.75 0.94 3.78
CA SER A 57 5.90 -0.24 3.99
C SER A 57 4.81 -0.35 2.93
N ILE A 58 4.17 0.76 2.57
CA ILE A 58 3.20 0.81 1.46
C ILE A 58 3.87 0.39 0.15
N GLY A 59 5.03 0.98 -0.18
CA GLY A 59 5.77 0.64 -1.40
C GLY A 59 6.20 -0.83 -1.44
N ALA A 60 6.63 -1.40 -0.31
CA ALA A 60 6.96 -2.81 -0.21
C ALA A 60 5.75 -3.71 -0.45
N GLN A 61 4.58 -3.37 0.11
CA GLN A 61 3.35 -4.13 -0.10
C GLN A 61 2.93 -4.13 -1.58
N VAL A 62 2.95 -2.96 -2.23
CA VAL A 62 2.62 -2.83 -3.65
C VAL A 62 3.54 -3.70 -4.52
N LEU A 63 4.84 -3.71 -4.24
CA LEU A 63 5.80 -4.53 -4.99
C LEU A 63 5.61 -6.04 -4.75
N ILE A 64 5.24 -6.43 -3.53
CA ILE A 64 4.92 -7.84 -3.20
C ILE A 64 3.67 -8.27 -3.96
N ASP A 65 2.61 -7.45 -3.95
CA ASP A 65 1.36 -7.75 -4.63
C ASP A 65 1.57 -7.86 -6.14
N GLU A 66 2.37 -6.97 -6.73
CA GLU A 66 2.73 -7.05 -8.15
C GLU A 66 3.51 -8.34 -8.47
N ALA A 67 4.48 -8.71 -7.63
CA ALA A 67 5.25 -9.94 -7.82
C ALA A 67 4.36 -11.20 -7.72
N LEU A 68 3.41 -11.22 -6.78
CA LEU A 68 2.44 -12.30 -6.63
C LEU A 68 1.54 -12.41 -7.86
N ASP A 69 1.00 -11.28 -8.33
CA ASP A 69 0.18 -11.21 -9.55
C ASP A 69 0.93 -11.74 -10.77
N GLN A 70 2.19 -11.37 -10.93
CA GLN A 70 3.04 -11.88 -12.00
C GLN A 70 3.27 -13.40 -11.86
N GLY A 71 3.53 -13.88 -10.64
CA GLY A 71 3.69 -15.31 -10.35
C GLY A 71 2.43 -16.12 -10.68
N TYR A 72 1.25 -15.61 -10.32
CA TYR A 72 -0.03 -16.24 -10.65
C TYR A 72 -0.27 -16.30 -12.15
N ARG A 73 0.05 -15.24 -12.91
CA ARG A 73 -0.06 -15.25 -14.37
C ARG A 73 0.88 -16.27 -15.02
N GLN A 74 2.10 -16.41 -14.50
CA GLN A 74 3.05 -17.41 -14.99
C GLN A 74 2.57 -18.83 -14.69
N LEU A 75 2.08 -19.09 -13.48
CA LEU A 75 1.53 -20.40 -13.09
C LEU A 75 0.33 -20.78 -13.95
N ALA A 76 -0.57 -19.82 -14.17
CA ALA A 76 -1.71 -19.94 -15.07
C ALA A 76 -1.32 -20.34 -16.50
N ALA A 77 -0.25 -19.75 -17.04
CA ALA A 77 0.23 -20.06 -18.39
C ALA A 77 0.84 -21.47 -18.50
N VAL A 78 1.39 -22.01 -17.41
CA VAL A 78 2.06 -23.33 -17.38
C VAL A 78 1.07 -24.46 -17.07
N TRP A 79 -0.03 -24.19 -16.37
CA TRP A 79 -1.02 -25.21 -15.98
C TRP A 79 -2.44 -24.89 -16.49
N PRO A 80 -2.69 -24.99 -17.81
CA PRO A 80 -3.98 -24.61 -18.41
C PRO A 80 -5.15 -25.47 -17.93
N GLU A 81 -4.91 -26.67 -17.36
CA GLU A 81 -5.95 -27.57 -16.85
C GLU A 81 -6.53 -27.17 -15.48
N ILE A 82 -5.91 -26.24 -14.74
CA ILE A 82 -6.42 -25.71 -13.46
C ILE A 82 -7.16 -24.36 -13.67
N HIS A 83 -7.20 -23.87 -14.91
CA HIS A 83 -7.66 -22.52 -15.22
C HIS A 83 -9.17 -22.46 -15.48
N ASP A 84 -9.97 -22.46 -14.42
CA ASP A 84 -11.33 -21.91 -14.51
C ASP A 84 -11.22 -20.38 -14.38
N GLU A 85 -11.13 -19.67 -15.52
CA GLU A 85 -11.17 -18.19 -15.57
C GLU A 85 -12.29 -17.59 -14.69
N ALA A 86 -13.37 -18.34 -14.51
CA ALA A 86 -14.49 -18.00 -13.63
C ALA A 86 -14.11 -17.85 -12.14
N GLU A 87 -13.16 -18.62 -11.61
CA GLU A 87 -12.77 -18.55 -10.20
C GLU A 87 -11.81 -17.37 -9.93
N ALA A 88 -10.95 -17.01 -10.89
CA ALA A 88 -10.11 -15.82 -10.80
C ALA A 88 -10.96 -14.53 -10.85
N GLU A 89 -11.96 -14.49 -11.74
CA GLU A 89 -12.91 -13.37 -11.84
C GLU A 89 -13.79 -13.28 -10.59
N LYS A 90 -14.28 -14.39 -10.05
CA LYS A 90 -15.01 -14.43 -8.77
C LYS A 90 -14.17 -13.94 -7.60
N ARG A 91 -12.88 -14.28 -7.54
CA ARG A 91 -11.99 -13.86 -6.44
C ARG A 91 -11.73 -12.35 -6.50
N ARG A 92 -11.55 -11.79 -7.71
CA ARG A 92 -11.46 -10.34 -7.94
C ARG A 92 -12.76 -9.61 -7.59
N ARG A 93 -13.92 -10.15 -7.97
CA ARG A 93 -15.24 -9.61 -7.59
C ARG A 93 -15.45 -9.61 -6.07
N ARG A 94 -15.13 -10.73 -5.41
CA ARG A 94 -15.32 -10.86 -3.96
C ARG A 94 -14.43 -9.87 -3.20
N TYR A 95 -13.20 -9.66 -3.66
CA TYR A 95 -12.30 -8.65 -3.09
C TYR A 95 -12.84 -7.22 -3.30
N ALA A 96 -13.35 -6.90 -4.49
CA ALA A 96 -13.98 -5.60 -4.74
C ALA A 96 -15.24 -5.38 -3.87
N ASP A 97 -16.10 -6.40 -3.72
CA ASP A 97 -17.30 -6.35 -2.90
C ASP A 97 -16.96 -6.23 -1.39
N GLU A 98 -15.90 -6.90 -0.92
CA GLU A 98 -15.41 -6.78 0.46
C GLU A 98 -14.80 -5.40 0.74
N VAL A 99 -14.10 -4.81 -0.24
CA VAL A 99 -13.53 -3.45 -0.12
C VAL A 99 -14.64 -2.39 -0.11
N ASP A 100 -15.67 -2.53 -0.93
CA ASP A 100 -16.84 -1.62 -0.95
C ASP A 100 -17.66 -1.70 0.35
N GLN A 101 -17.75 -2.87 1.00
CA GLN A 101 -18.44 -2.99 2.30
C GLN A 101 -17.69 -2.32 3.47
N VAL A 102 -16.38 -2.12 3.36
CA VAL A 102 -15.56 -1.50 4.41
C VAL A 102 -15.50 0.03 4.28
N MET A 103 -15.94 0.59 3.14
CA MET A 103 -16.04 2.03 2.89
C MET A 103 -17.51 2.44 2.63
N PRO A 104 -18.35 2.61 3.68
CA PRO A 104 -19.63 3.28 3.49
C PRO A 104 -19.38 4.76 3.18
N GLY A 105 -20.03 5.26 2.13
CA GLY A 105 -20.05 6.69 1.79
C GLY A 105 -20.69 7.58 2.84
#